data_AF-A0A1V5RS28-F1
#
_entry.id   AF-A0A1V5RS28-F1
#
_cell.length_a   1.000
_cell.length_b   1.000
_cell.length_c   1.000
_cell.angle_alpha   90.00
_cell.angle_beta   90.00
_cell.angle_gamma   90.00
#
_symmetry.space_group_name_H-M   'P 1'
#
loop_
_entity.id
_entity.type
_entity.pdbx_description
1 polymer ?
#
loop_
_entity_poly.entity_id
_entity_poly.type
_entity_poly.pdbx_seq_one_letter_code
_entity_poly.pdbx_strand_id
1 'polypeptide(L)'
;MAKNGLDEDMGLDGIGFDDEADEELYTELDDDRRAELEEMVSLKVLGLELWEESLGDDVDAEPVKSEDRVFFDCDLYLDDHQALELYVVSVYPNAQEEPVTGVDAIFETVGRLSDEGMELIDYGEADDEGGLALAFGKNDQVELVLVCGAWMVSDWEPEEEAEA
;
A
#
# COMPACT_ATOMS: atom_id res chain seq x y z
N MET A 1 -38.75 -43.41 -37.18
CA MET A 1 -37.44 -42.82 -37.50
C MET A 1 -36.87 -42.28 -36.21
N ALA A 2 -35.60 -42.59 -35.97
CA ALA A 2 -34.88 -42.33 -34.73
C ALA A 2 -34.53 -40.84 -34.55
N LYS A 3 -34.13 -40.54 -33.32
CA LYS A 3 -33.73 -39.25 -32.72
C LYS A 3 -32.52 -38.61 -33.42
N ASN A 4 -32.38 -37.30 -33.21
CA ASN A 4 -31.18 -36.48 -32.93
C ASN A 4 -31.70 -35.02 -32.78
N GLY A 5 -31.59 -34.26 -31.68
CA GLY A 5 -30.61 -34.25 -30.58
C GLY A 5 -29.35 -33.49 -31.00
N LEU A 6 -28.96 -32.44 -30.23
CA LEU A 6 -27.85 -31.46 -30.38
C LEU A 6 -28.36 -30.05 -30.81
N ASP A 7 -28.20 -28.94 -30.08
CA ASP A 7 -27.29 -28.46 -29.01
C ASP A 7 -28.14 -27.64 -28.00
N GLU A 8 -28.17 -27.80 -26.66
CA GLU A 8 -27.11 -27.74 -25.62
C GLU A 8 -26.31 -26.43 -25.71
N ASP A 9 -26.83 -25.37 -25.07
CA ASP A 9 -26.30 -24.90 -23.79
C ASP A 9 -24.78 -24.69 -23.86
N MET A 10 -24.38 -23.56 -24.45
CA MET A 10 -23.02 -23.06 -24.24
C MET A 10 -22.98 -22.41 -22.86
N GLY A 11 -22.96 -23.26 -21.84
CA GLY A 11 -22.37 -22.93 -20.55
C GLY A 11 -20.96 -22.42 -20.80
N LEU A 12 -20.71 -21.19 -20.38
CA LEU A 12 -19.39 -20.61 -20.25
C LEU A 12 -18.69 -21.27 -19.03
N ASP A 13 -18.44 -22.57 -19.14
CA ASP A 13 -17.53 -23.32 -18.29
C ASP A 13 -16.20 -23.42 -19.05
N GLY A 14 -15.18 -22.70 -18.62
CA GLY A 14 -13.85 -22.88 -19.20
C GLY A 14 -12.93 -21.66 -19.30
N ILE A 15 -13.18 -20.59 -18.55
CA ILE A 15 -12.09 -19.72 -18.12
C ILE A 15 -11.99 -19.93 -16.62
N GLY A 16 -11.27 -20.99 -16.24
CA GLY A 16 -10.70 -21.06 -14.90
C GLY A 16 -9.70 -19.92 -14.82
N PHE A 17 -10.18 -18.78 -14.31
CA PHE A 17 -9.32 -17.92 -13.53
C PHE A 17 -8.86 -18.82 -12.38
N ASP A 18 -7.56 -19.10 -12.39
CA ASP A 18 -6.90 -19.66 -11.24
C ASP A 18 -7.25 -18.75 -10.05
N ASP A 19 -7.60 -19.37 -8.94
CA ASP A 19 -7.90 -18.78 -7.64
C ASP A 19 -6.58 -18.21 -7.06
N GLU A 20 -5.92 -17.31 -7.79
CA GLU A 20 -4.90 -16.40 -7.28
C GLU A 20 -5.70 -15.21 -6.77
N ALA A 21 -5.76 -15.04 -5.45
CA ALA A 21 -6.60 -14.05 -4.79
C ALA A 21 -6.59 -12.70 -5.54
N ASP A 22 -7.74 -12.25 -6.01
CA ASP A 22 -7.98 -10.82 -6.23
C ASP A 22 -7.81 -10.18 -4.84
N GLU A 23 -6.57 -9.81 -4.47
CA GLU A 23 -6.28 -9.11 -3.22
C GLU A 23 -6.98 -7.74 -3.32
N GLU A 24 -8.10 -7.62 -2.59
CA GLU A 24 -8.99 -6.47 -2.65
C GLU A 24 -8.29 -5.26 -1.99
N LEU A 25 -8.08 -4.20 -2.79
CA LEU A 25 -7.60 -2.93 -2.25
C LEU A 25 -8.65 -2.31 -1.33
N TYR A 26 -8.22 -1.91 -0.14
CA TYR A 26 -9.04 -1.23 0.85
C TYR A 26 -8.94 0.28 0.65
N THR A 27 -10.07 0.97 0.80
CA THR A 27 -10.14 2.45 0.75
C THR A 27 -10.78 3.04 2.02
N GLU A 28 -11.26 2.19 2.93
CA GLU A 28 -11.97 2.58 4.15
C GLU A 28 -11.51 1.74 5.34
N LEU A 29 -11.50 2.34 6.54
CA LEU A 29 -10.98 1.71 7.75
C LEU A 29 -12.12 1.14 8.61
N ASP A 30 -12.62 -0.03 8.21
CA ASP A 30 -13.63 -0.80 8.95
C ASP A 30 -13.05 -1.59 10.15
N ASP A 31 -13.93 -2.23 10.93
CA ASP A 31 -13.54 -2.95 12.15
C ASP A 31 -12.55 -4.11 11.89
N ASP A 32 -12.66 -4.81 10.77
CA ASP A 32 -11.76 -5.91 10.41
C ASP A 32 -10.38 -5.37 9.99
N ARG A 33 -10.34 -4.28 9.21
CA ARG A 33 -9.07 -3.63 8.82
C ARG A 33 -8.36 -2.99 10.01
N ARG A 34 -9.11 -2.45 10.98
CA ARG A 34 -8.55 -1.95 12.24
C ARG A 34 -7.90 -3.07 13.04
N ALA A 35 -8.56 -4.22 13.16
CA ALA A 35 -8.00 -5.35 13.88
C ALA A 35 -6.68 -5.82 13.27
N GLU A 36 -6.59 -5.85 11.93
CA GLU A 36 -5.38 -6.23 11.19
C GLU A 36 -4.23 -5.23 11.42
N LEU A 37 -4.49 -3.92 11.26
CA LEU A 37 -3.49 -2.88 11.50
C LEU A 37 -3.04 -2.79 12.96
N GLU A 38 -3.91 -3.10 13.93
CA GLU A 38 -3.56 -3.17 15.35
C GLU A 38 -2.45 -4.20 15.62
N GLU A 39 -2.44 -5.33 14.90
CA GLU A 39 -1.38 -6.34 15.02
C GLU A 39 -0.04 -5.84 14.48
N MET A 40 -0.06 -4.82 13.62
CA MET A 40 1.12 -4.22 13.00
C MET A 40 1.71 -3.06 13.81
N VAL A 41 0.98 -2.55 14.80
CA VAL A 41 1.49 -1.49 15.69
C VAL A 41 2.72 -2.00 16.44
N SER A 42 3.75 -1.16 16.52
CA SER A 42 5.10 -1.44 17.02
C SER A 42 5.97 -2.29 16.09
N LEU A 43 5.48 -2.75 14.93
CA LEU A 43 6.34 -3.38 13.94
C LEU A 43 7.27 -2.35 13.30
N LYS A 44 8.53 -2.75 13.15
CA LYS A 44 9.58 -1.93 12.59
C LYS A 44 9.59 -2.04 11.07
N VAL A 45 9.79 -0.93 10.37
CA VAL A 45 10.05 -0.92 8.93
C VAL A 45 11.46 -1.46 8.68
N LEU A 46 11.55 -2.54 7.92
CA LEU A 46 12.78 -3.25 7.54
C LEU A 46 13.28 -2.83 6.16
N GLY A 47 12.37 -2.52 5.25
CA GLY A 47 12.65 -2.09 3.89
C GLY A 47 11.43 -1.43 3.26
N LEU A 48 11.62 -0.90 2.06
CA LEU A 48 10.54 -0.34 1.26
C LEU A 48 10.88 -0.36 -0.23
N GLU A 49 9.86 -0.45 -1.06
CA GLU A 49 9.93 -0.22 -2.51
C GLU A 49 9.07 0.99 -2.86
N LEU A 50 9.59 1.89 -3.71
CA LEU A 50 8.94 3.15 -4.06
C LEU A 50 8.74 3.25 -5.57
N TRP A 51 7.54 3.62 -5.98
CA TRP A 51 7.22 3.92 -7.37
C TRP A 51 7.00 5.40 -7.57
N GLU A 52 7.65 5.95 -8.61
CA GLU A 52 7.53 7.38 -8.93
C GLU A 52 6.13 7.73 -9.47
N GLU A 53 5.49 6.81 -10.17
CA GLU A 53 4.11 6.93 -10.69
C GLU A 53 3.14 6.40 -9.64
N SER A 54 1.98 7.05 -9.51
CA SER A 54 0.94 6.63 -8.59
C SER A 54 -0.27 6.15 -9.35
N LEU A 55 -0.99 5.16 -8.80
CA LEU A 55 -2.29 4.72 -9.27
C LEU A 55 -3.31 5.86 -9.35
N GLY A 56 -3.10 6.94 -8.59
CA GLY A 56 -3.93 8.14 -8.63
C GLY A 56 -3.66 9.08 -9.82
N ASP A 57 -2.64 8.81 -10.64
CA ASP A 57 -2.34 9.62 -11.82
C ASP A 57 -3.39 9.38 -12.93
N ASP A 58 -3.92 10.47 -13.48
CA ASP A 58 -4.87 10.41 -14.59
C ASP A 58 -4.13 10.09 -15.90
N VAL A 59 -4.44 8.93 -16.49
CA VAL A 59 -3.82 8.42 -17.72
C VAL A 59 -4.11 9.27 -18.96
N ASP A 60 -5.18 10.08 -18.93
CA ASP A 60 -5.57 10.97 -20.02
C ASP A 60 -5.05 12.41 -19.83
N ALA A 61 -4.42 12.70 -18.69
CA ALA A 61 -3.85 14.01 -18.37
C ALA A 61 -2.37 14.14 -18.76
N GLU A 62 -1.83 15.37 -18.70
CA GLU A 62 -0.39 15.56 -18.81
C GLU A 62 0.30 14.96 -17.58
N PRO A 63 1.39 14.20 -17.76
CA PRO A 63 2.08 13.57 -16.64
C PRO A 63 2.58 14.63 -15.66
N VAL A 64 2.40 14.35 -14.37
CA VAL A 64 2.89 15.22 -13.30
C VAL A 64 4.42 15.28 -13.37
N LYS A 65 4.96 16.49 -13.30
CA LYS A 65 6.41 16.67 -13.29
C LYS A 65 6.99 16.18 -11.97
N SER A 66 8.18 15.61 -12.01
CA SER A 66 8.86 15.12 -10.81
C SER A 66 9.00 16.18 -9.70
N GLU A 67 9.20 17.46 -10.06
CA GLU A 67 9.31 18.57 -9.10
C GLU A 67 7.99 18.99 -8.44
N ASP A 68 6.86 18.67 -9.09
CA ASP A 68 5.50 18.99 -8.65
C ASP A 68 4.78 17.75 -8.05
N ARG A 69 5.47 16.61 -7.97
CA ARG A 69 4.89 15.34 -7.49
C ARG A 69 4.58 15.41 -6.00
N VAL A 70 3.38 15.02 -5.62
CA VAL A 70 2.94 14.88 -4.22
C VAL A 70 2.57 13.43 -3.89
N PHE A 71 1.95 12.73 -4.84
CA PHE A 71 1.50 11.36 -4.69
C PHE A 71 2.52 10.36 -5.24
N PHE A 72 2.66 9.23 -4.57
CA PHE A 72 3.50 8.10 -4.95
C PHE A 72 2.85 6.81 -4.45
N ASP A 73 3.31 5.67 -4.93
CA ASP A 73 2.92 4.37 -4.38
C ASP A 73 4.15 3.72 -3.73
N CYS A 74 3.94 2.90 -2.70
CA CYS A 74 5.04 2.20 -2.03
C CYS A 74 4.61 0.94 -1.28
N ASP A 75 5.56 0.01 -1.18
CA ASP A 75 5.46 -1.13 -0.28
C ASP A 75 6.34 -0.89 0.93
N LEU A 76 5.81 -1.16 2.12
CA LEU A 76 6.55 -1.15 3.37
C LEU A 76 6.70 -2.59 3.86
N TYR A 77 7.93 -3.07 3.92
CA TYR A 77 8.25 -4.37 4.52
C TYR A 77 8.48 -4.17 6.01
N LEU A 78 7.56 -4.67 6.83
CA LEU A 78 7.63 -4.61 8.28
C LEU A 78 8.22 -5.89 8.87
N ASP A 79 8.62 -5.81 10.13
CA ASP A 79 8.99 -7.00 10.92
C ASP A 79 7.83 -8.01 11.00
N ASP A 80 8.12 -9.23 11.45
CA ASP A 80 7.14 -10.34 11.50
C ASP A 80 6.57 -10.78 10.12
N HIS A 81 7.31 -10.52 9.03
CA HIS A 81 6.94 -10.90 7.65
C HIS A 81 5.66 -10.23 7.13
N GLN A 82 5.27 -9.09 7.71
CA GLN A 82 4.10 -8.33 7.26
C GLN A 82 4.51 -7.22 6.29
N ALA A 83 3.74 -7.02 5.23
CA ALA A 83 3.91 -5.96 4.24
C ALA A 83 2.66 -5.07 4.17
N LEU A 84 2.87 -3.79 3.95
CA LEU A 84 1.83 -2.81 3.64
C LEU A 84 2.09 -2.25 2.25
N GLU A 85 1.22 -2.57 1.31
CA GLU A 85 1.21 -1.91 0.00
C GLU A 85 0.29 -0.70 0.08
N LEU A 86 0.83 0.46 -0.28
CA LEU A 86 0.18 1.76 -0.11
C LEU A 86 0.10 2.47 -1.46
N TYR A 87 -1.09 2.96 -1.79
CA TYR A 87 -1.40 3.58 -3.07
C TYR A 87 -1.97 4.97 -2.89
N VAL A 88 -1.61 5.88 -3.80
CA VAL A 88 -1.98 7.31 -3.72
C VAL A 88 -1.49 7.92 -2.41
N VAL A 89 -0.23 7.67 -2.08
CA VAL A 89 0.40 8.04 -0.81
C VAL A 89 0.92 9.46 -0.87
N SER A 90 0.69 10.22 0.19
CA SER A 90 1.35 11.49 0.48
C SER A 90 2.10 11.39 1.80
N VAL A 91 3.30 11.98 1.87
CA VAL A 91 4.15 11.93 3.06
C VAL A 91 4.21 13.30 3.73
N TYR A 92 4.03 13.30 5.05
CA TYR A 92 4.03 14.48 5.89
C TYR A 92 5.18 14.37 6.91
N PRO A 93 6.07 15.39 7.01
CA PRO A 93 7.13 15.39 8.02
C PRO A 93 6.61 15.45 9.46
N ASN A 94 5.36 15.88 9.64
CA ASN A 94 4.53 15.68 10.83
C ASN A 94 3.08 16.07 10.51
N ALA A 95 2.15 15.75 11.42
CA ALA A 95 0.72 15.95 11.27
C ALA A 95 0.24 17.42 11.16
N GLN A 96 1.13 18.42 11.17
CA GLN A 96 0.77 19.86 11.09
C GLN A 96 1.41 20.56 9.89
N GLU A 97 2.29 19.90 9.15
CA GLU A 97 2.96 20.45 7.98
C GLU A 97 2.26 20.08 6.68
N GLU A 98 2.64 20.75 5.59
CA GLU A 98 2.18 20.39 4.24
C GLU A 98 2.88 19.11 3.77
N PRO A 99 2.28 18.35 2.83
CA PRO A 99 2.92 17.16 2.31
C PRO A 99 4.20 17.52 1.55
N VAL A 100 5.19 16.63 1.61
CA VAL A 100 6.43 16.79 0.84
C VAL A 100 6.11 16.79 -0.65
N THR A 101 6.74 17.71 -1.37
CA THR A 101 6.60 17.82 -2.82
C THR A 101 7.96 17.59 -3.48
N GLY A 102 7.95 16.87 -4.60
CA GLY A 102 9.11 16.52 -5.38
C GLY A 102 9.56 15.07 -5.13
N VAL A 103 9.75 14.30 -6.22
CA VAL A 103 10.13 12.87 -6.14
C VAL A 103 11.39 12.67 -5.29
N ASP A 104 12.47 13.43 -5.53
CA ASP A 104 13.71 13.29 -4.75
C ASP A 104 13.49 13.53 -3.24
N ALA A 105 12.67 14.52 -2.89
CA ALA A 105 12.38 14.86 -1.50
C ALA A 105 11.48 13.80 -0.84
N ILE A 106 10.51 13.27 -1.58
CA ILE A 106 9.66 12.15 -1.14
C ILE A 106 10.53 10.93 -0.86
N PHE A 107 11.37 10.51 -1.81
CA PHE A 107 12.23 9.33 -1.67
C PHE A 107 13.22 9.48 -0.50
N GLU A 108 13.82 10.66 -0.35
CA GLU A 108 14.69 10.94 0.81
C GLU A 108 13.90 10.87 2.13
N THR A 109 12.69 11.42 2.17
CA THR A 109 11.88 11.46 3.40
C THR A 109 11.37 10.08 3.79
N VAL A 110 10.82 9.32 2.84
CA VAL A 110 10.25 7.98 3.07
C VAL A 110 11.36 6.96 3.31
N GLY A 111 12.50 7.06 2.63
CA GLY A 111 13.68 6.21 2.84
C GLY A 111 14.11 6.11 4.31
N ARG A 112 13.95 7.20 5.05
CA ARG A 112 14.26 7.28 6.49
C ARG A 112 13.49 6.26 7.33
N LEU A 113 12.30 5.83 6.91
CA LEU A 113 11.53 4.81 7.63
C LEU A 113 12.37 3.55 7.87
N SER A 114 12.98 3.03 6.80
CA SER A 114 13.84 1.84 6.86
C SER A 114 15.25 2.14 7.38
N ASP A 115 15.89 3.22 6.90
CA ASP A 115 17.26 3.60 7.29
C ASP A 115 17.38 3.86 8.79
N GLU A 116 16.37 4.53 9.35
CA GLU A 116 16.33 4.82 10.78
C GLU A 116 15.67 3.69 11.56
N GLY A 117 14.96 2.77 10.90
CA GLY A 117 14.25 1.67 11.52
C GLY A 117 13.12 2.16 12.42
N MET A 118 12.27 3.02 11.88
CA MET A 118 11.07 3.53 12.53
C MET A 118 10.02 2.42 12.67
N GLU A 119 9.15 2.59 13.66
CA GLU A 119 8.06 1.67 13.98
C GLU A 119 6.73 2.32 13.63
N LEU A 120 5.72 1.53 13.26
CA LEU A 120 4.34 1.98 13.18
C LEU A 120 3.84 2.27 14.61
N ILE A 121 3.56 3.54 14.92
CA ILE A 121 3.14 3.97 16.26
C ILE A 121 1.63 3.94 16.38
N ASP A 122 0.93 4.41 15.36
CA ASP A 122 -0.51 4.61 15.40
C ASP A 122 -1.07 4.64 13.96
N TYR A 123 -2.37 4.42 13.84
CA TYR A 123 -3.07 4.48 12.57
C TYR A 123 -4.48 5.06 12.76
N GLY A 124 -5.06 5.58 11.68
CA GLY A 124 -6.39 6.17 11.72
C GLY A 124 -6.97 6.45 10.36
N GLU A 125 -8.23 6.90 10.36
CA GLU A 125 -8.89 7.38 9.15
C GLU A 125 -8.29 8.74 8.76
N ALA A 126 -8.00 8.92 7.47
CA ALA A 126 -7.37 10.14 6.97
C ALA A 126 -8.35 11.32 6.92
N ASP A 127 -9.57 11.08 6.44
CA ASP A 127 -10.62 12.09 6.30
C ASP A 127 -12.03 11.47 6.30
N ASP A 128 -13.06 12.33 6.23
CA ASP A 128 -14.47 11.90 6.22
C ASP A 128 -14.88 11.08 4.98
N GLU A 129 -14.07 11.07 3.91
CA GLU A 129 -14.29 10.30 2.67
C GLU A 129 -13.57 8.93 2.70
N GLY A 130 -12.74 8.68 3.73
CA GLY A 130 -12.01 7.43 3.93
C GLY A 130 -10.50 7.64 3.93
N GLY A 131 -9.77 6.64 3.44
CA GLY A 131 -8.31 6.65 3.42
C GLY A 131 -7.69 6.32 4.78
N LEU A 132 -6.40 6.00 4.73
CA LEU A 132 -5.62 5.54 5.88
C LEU A 132 -4.48 6.49 6.16
N ALA A 133 -4.38 6.92 7.43
CA ALA A 133 -3.23 7.63 7.97
C ALA A 133 -2.40 6.68 8.84
N LEU A 134 -1.10 6.59 8.58
CA LEU A 134 -0.12 5.78 9.30
C LEU A 134 0.93 6.70 9.93
N ALA A 135 1.10 6.63 11.24
CA ALA A 135 2.08 7.42 11.98
C ALA A 135 3.30 6.58 12.35
N PHE A 136 4.48 6.99 11.90
CA PHE A 136 5.74 6.32 12.15
C PHE A 136 6.65 7.13 13.07
N GLY A 137 7.48 6.44 13.83
CA GLY A 137 8.52 7.09 14.61
C GLY A 137 9.23 6.15 15.58
N LYS A 138 9.69 6.69 16.71
CA LYS A 138 10.47 5.96 17.72
C LYS A 138 10.15 6.42 19.13
N ASN A 139 10.12 5.48 20.08
CA ASN A 139 9.88 5.77 21.50
C ASN A 139 8.59 6.61 21.71
N ASP A 140 7.50 6.21 21.04
CA ASP A 140 6.20 6.89 21.07
C ASP A 140 6.19 8.33 20.50
N GLN A 141 7.28 8.78 19.88
CA GLN A 141 7.34 10.06 19.20
C GLN A 141 7.12 9.87 17.70
N VAL A 142 6.03 10.43 17.19
CA VAL A 142 5.74 10.48 15.74
C VAL A 142 6.73 11.43 15.05
N GLU A 143 7.38 10.93 14.01
CA GLU A 143 8.36 11.66 13.19
C GLU A 143 7.96 11.75 11.71
N LEU A 144 7.01 10.93 11.26
CA LEU A 144 6.55 10.89 9.88
C LEU A 144 5.13 10.37 9.83
N VAL A 145 4.29 10.93 8.95
CA VAL A 145 2.94 10.43 8.70
C VAL A 145 2.78 10.16 7.21
N LEU A 146 2.30 8.97 6.87
CA LEU A 146 1.86 8.62 5.53
C LEU A 146 0.35 8.66 5.47
N VAL A 147 -0.21 9.23 4.42
CA VAL A 147 -1.65 9.23 4.14
C VAL A 147 -1.86 8.62 2.77
N CYS A 148 -2.60 7.52 2.68
CA CYS A 148 -2.89 6.83 1.44
C CYS A 148 -4.40 6.74 1.17
N GLY A 149 -4.74 6.71 -0.12
CA GLY A 149 -6.13 6.57 -0.58
C GLY A 149 -6.57 5.11 -0.72
N ALA A 150 -5.62 4.20 -0.96
CA ALA A 150 -5.87 2.76 -0.97
C ALA A 150 -4.68 1.99 -0.37
N TRP A 151 -4.94 0.81 0.17
CA TRP A 151 -3.91 -0.06 0.74
C TRP A 151 -4.33 -1.53 0.75
N MET A 152 -3.34 -2.40 0.98
CA MET A 152 -3.55 -3.80 1.32
C MET A 152 -2.46 -4.29 2.27
N VAL A 153 -2.78 -5.34 3.03
CA VAL A 153 -1.84 -6.05 3.90
C VAL A 153 -1.55 -7.40 3.26
N SER A 154 -0.28 -7.71 3.12
CA SER A 154 0.18 -8.96 2.53
C SER A 154 1.37 -9.50 3.32
N ASP A 155 1.71 -10.78 3.13
CA ASP A 155 2.91 -11.36 3.72
C ASP A 155 4.10 -11.17 2.77
N TRP A 156 5.30 -10.96 3.32
CA TRP A 156 6.55 -10.96 2.54
C TRP A 156 7.56 -11.94 3.12
N GLU A 157 8.29 -12.63 2.24
CA GLU A 157 9.41 -13.48 2.64
C GLU A 157 10.72 -12.81 2.20
N PRO A 158 11.77 -12.76 3.05
CA PRO A 158 13.07 -12.35 2.57
C PRO A 158 13.51 -13.33 1.47
N GLU A 159 14.04 -12.80 0.36
CA GLU A 159 14.69 -13.66 -0.63
C GLU A 159 15.73 -14.52 0.11
N GLU A 160 15.52 -15.84 0.15
CA GLU A 160 16.51 -16.76 0.74
C GLU A 160 17.85 -16.43 0.08
N GLU A 161 18.82 -15.91 0.88
CA GLU A 161 20.19 -15.74 0.43
C GLU A 161 20.61 -17.10 -0.14
N ALA A 162 20.65 -17.21 -1.47
CA ALA A 162 21.08 -18.43 -2.13
C ALA A 162 22.47 -18.76 -1.61
N GLU A 163 22.55 -19.74 -0.70
CA GLU A 163 23.80 -20.13 -0.07
C GLU A 163 24.84 -20.40 -1.18
N ALA A 164 25.98 -19.71 -1.05
CA ALA A 164 27.06 -19.59 -2.03
C ALA A 164 27.63 -20.90 -2.60
#